data_AF-A0A4S2DDX0-F1
#
_entry.id   AF-A0A4S2DDX0-F1
#
_cell.length_a   1.000
_cell.length_b   1.000
_cell.length_c   1.000
_cell.angle_alpha   90.00
_cell.angle_beta   90.00
_cell.angle_gamma   90.00
#
_symmetry.space_group_name_H-M   'P 1'
#
loop_
_entity.id
_entity.type
_entity.pdbx_description
1 polymer ?
#
loop_
_entity_poly.entity_id
_entity_poly.type
_entity_poly.pdbx_seq_one_letter_code
_entity_poly.pdbx_strand_id
1 'polypeptide(L)'
;MNLRLKRKIGIITCGFLISSIFFQAKDIKTVSASSNAQVKLGIDNLDKNLTIFEGKKVGLITNPSGVDSNFKSSIDVLYEKTNLTTLFAAEHGI
;
A
#
# COMPACT_ATOMS: atom_id res chain seq x y z
N MET A 1 21.11 27.02 -60.20
CA MET A 1 20.02 26.39 -59.41
C MET A 1 19.69 25.04 -60.03
N ASN A 2 20.14 23.94 -59.40
CA ASN A 2 20.18 22.62 -60.04
C ASN A 2 18.92 21.79 -59.77
N LEU A 3 18.24 21.36 -60.85
CA LEU A 3 17.04 20.51 -60.87
C LEU A 3 17.19 19.17 -60.11
N ARG A 4 18.43 18.78 -59.74
CA ARG A 4 18.71 17.59 -58.93
C ARG A 4 18.39 17.74 -57.43
N LEU A 5 18.20 18.97 -56.94
CA LEU A 5 17.86 19.22 -55.53
C LEU A 5 16.34 19.11 -55.27
N LYS A 6 15.49 19.57 -56.20
CA LYS A 6 14.02 19.46 -56.10
C LYS A 6 13.53 18.00 -56.07
N ARG A 7 14.21 17.09 -56.78
CA ARG A 7 13.90 15.64 -56.78
C ARG A 7 14.29 14.94 -55.47
N LYS A 8 15.28 15.45 -54.74
CA LYS A 8 15.71 14.90 -53.45
C LYS A 8 14.82 15.38 -52.30
N ILE A 9 14.35 16.63 -52.33
CA ILE A 9 13.37 17.14 -51.37
C ILE A 9 12.04 16.37 -51.46
N GLY A 10 11.55 16.05 -52.66
CA GLY A 10 10.27 15.36 -52.83
C GLY A 10 10.19 13.93 -52.28
N ILE A 11 11.32 13.20 -52.27
CA ILE A 11 11.38 11.83 -51.72
C ILE A 11 11.44 11.86 -50.18
N ILE A 12 12.12 12.85 -49.61
CA ILE A 12 12.25 13.02 -48.16
C ILE A 12 10.91 13.49 -47.54
N THR A 13 10.11 14.27 -48.27
CA THR A 13 8.77 14.69 -47.80
C THR A 13 7.71 13.59 -47.88
N CYS A 14 7.90 12.55 -48.71
CA CYS A 14 6.93 11.45 -48.83
C CYS A 14 7.15 10.36 -47.77
N GLY A 15 8.41 10.11 -47.37
CA GLY A 15 8.73 9.12 -46.32
C GLY A 15 8.22 9.49 -44.92
N PHE A 16 8.03 10.79 -44.64
CA PHE A 16 7.56 11.27 -43.34
C PHE A 16 6.05 11.09 -43.12
N LEU A 17 5.27 10.93 -44.19
CA LEU A 17 3.81 10.78 -44.11
C LEU A 17 3.34 9.35 -43.86
N ILE A 18 4.19 8.34 -44.07
CA ILE A 18 3.84 6.92 -43.90
C ILE A 18 4.02 6.48 -42.43
N SER A 19 4.71 7.26 -41.60
CA SER A 19 4.86 6.97 -40.15
C SER A 19 3.57 7.20 -39.34
N SER A 20 2.56 7.85 -39.90
CA SER A 20 1.35 8.26 -39.16
C SER A 20 0.21 7.23 -39.20
N ILE A 21 0.42 6.07 -39.83
CA ILE A 21 -0.62 5.05 -40.01
C ILE A 21 -0.51 4.01 -38.89
N PHE A 22 -1.24 4.32 -37.81
CA PHE A 22 -1.96 3.38 -36.95
C PHE A 22 -1.14 2.38 -36.10
N PHE A 23 -0.29 2.90 -35.22
CA PHE A 23 0.00 2.24 -33.94
C PHE A 23 -0.99 2.75 -32.87
N GLN A 24 -2.28 2.42 -33.00
CA GLN A 24 -3.21 2.56 -31.89
C GLN A 24 -3.09 1.32 -31.02
N ALA A 25 -2.15 1.37 -30.07
CA ALA A 25 -2.14 0.45 -28.95
C ALA A 25 -3.49 0.62 -28.21
N LYS A 26 -4.37 -0.38 -28.36
CA LYS A 26 -5.60 -0.45 -27.57
C LYS A 26 -5.15 -0.69 -26.14
N ASP A 27 -5.28 0.31 -25.28
CA ASP A 27 -5.03 0.18 -23.85
C ASP A 27 -5.84 -0.99 -23.31
N ILE A 28 -5.17 -2.13 -23.12
CA ILE A 28 -5.74 -3.28 -22.43
C ILE A 28 -5.80 -2.83 -20.97
N LYS A 29 -6.95 -2.33 -20.53
CA LYS A 29 -7.26 -2.21 -19.11
C LYS A 29 -7.27 -3.61 -18.53
N THR A 30 -6.11 -4.09 -18.08
CA THR A 30 -6.01 -5.23 -17.18
C THR A 30 -6.83 -4.87 -15.95
N VAL A 31 -8.02 -5.46 -15.84
CA VAL A 31 -8.81 -5.43 -14.61
C VAL A 31 -7.98 -6.19 -13.59
N SER A 32 -7.27 -5.44 -12.74
CA SER A 32 -6.53 -5.99 -11.61
C SER A 32 -7.50 -6.79 -10.76
N ALA A 33 -7.22 -8.08 -10.57
CA ALA A 33 -7.98 -8.94 -9.67
C ALA A 33 -8.13 -8.23 -8.32
N SER A 34 -9.36 -8.19 -7.82
CA SER A 34 -9.71 -7.60 -6.52
C SER A 34 -8.67 -8.00 -5.49
N SER A 35 -7.89 -7.03 -5.00
CA SER A 35 -6.93 -7.25 -3.93
C SER A 35 -7.67 -7.93 -2.79
N ASN A 36 -7.24 -9.13 -2.40
CA ASN A 36 -7.75 -9.82 -1.21
C ASN A 36 -7.72 -8.81 -0.05
N ALA A 37 -8.89 -8.35 0.38
CA ALA A 37 -8.99 -7.37 1.43
C ALA A 37 -8.57 -8.06 2.74
N GLN A 38 -7.30 -7.95 3.09
CA GLN A 38 -6.77 -8.50 4.33
C GLN A 38 -7.36 -7.70 5.49
N VAL A 39 -8.01 -8.41 6.41
CA VAL A 39 -8.49 -7.81 7.66
C VAL A 39 -7.29 -7.35 8.46
N LYS A 40 -7.32 -6.10 8.92
CA LYS A 40 -6.29 -5.54 9.80
C LYS A 40 -6.71 -5.68 11.26
N LEU A 41 -5.81 -6.14 12.14
CA LEU A 41 -6.12 -6.33 13.55
C LEU A 41 -6.28 -4.98 14.26
N GLY A 42 -6.99 -4.99 15.38
CA GLY A 42 -7.15 -3.80 16.22
C GLY A 42 -5.80 -3.28 16.76
N ILE A 43 -4.96 -4.19 17.25
CA ILE A 43 -3.64 -3.85 17.83
C ILE A 43 -2.70 -3.22 16.80
N ASP A 44 -2.78 -3.62 15.53
CA ASP A 44 -2.00 -3.01 14.43
C ASP A 44 -2.41 -1.56 14.11
N ASN A 45 -3.51 -1.10 14.69
CA ASN A 45 -4.02 0.27 14.55
C ASN A 45 -3.78 1.13 15.80
N LEU A 46 -2.97 0.65 16.76
CA LEU A 46 -2.68 1.37 18.00
C LEU A 46 -2.15 2.78 17.73
N ASP A 47 -1.20 2.94 16.81
CA ASP A 47 -0.58 4.24 16.48
C ASP A 47 -1.59 5.31 16.04
N LYS A 48 -2.65 4.89 15.33
CA LYS A 48 -3.70 5.80 14.87
C LYS A 48 -4.64 6.25 16.00
N ASN A 49 -4.62 5.55 17.13
CA ASN A 49 -5.55 5.73 18.22
C ASN A 49 -4.86 6.10 19.54
N LEU A 50 -3.56 6.42 19.54
CA LEU A 50 -2.80 6.69 20.78
C LEU A 50 -3.42 7.76 21.67
N THR A 51 -4.05 8.77 21.08
CA THR A 51 -4.69 9.87 21.79
C THR A 51 -5.77 9.41 22.78
N ILE A 52 -6.42 8.27 22.56
CA ILE A 52 -7.44 7.77 23.51
C ILE A 52 -6.82 7.26 24.82
N PHE A 53 -5.52 6.95 24.83
CA PHE A 53 -4.76 6.41 25.96
C PHE A 53 -3.93 7.48 26.69
N GLU A 54 -3.80 8.68 26.13
CA GLU A 54 -3.01 9.77 26.72
C GLU A 54 -3.49 10.13 28.13
N GLY A 55 -2.56 10.20 29.07
CA GLY A 55 -2.83 10.52 30.49
C GLY A 55 -3.62 9.46 31.25
N LYS A 56 -3.97 8.32 30.65
CA LYS A 56 -4.75 7.25 31.29
C LYS A 56 -3.87 6.11 31.77
N LYS A 57 -4.27 5.48 32.86
CA LYS A 57 -3.75 4.17 33.26
C LYS A 57 -4.48 3.10 32.44
N VAL A 58 -3.74 2.31 31.69
CA VAL A 58 -4.29 1.30 30.79
C VAL A 58 -4.22 -0.06 31.47
N GLY A 59 -5.33 -0.80 31.41
CA GLY A 59 -5.39 -2.22 31.76
C GLY A 59 -5.64 -3.04 30.50
N LEU A 60 -4.95 -4.17 30.36
CA LEU A 60 -5.09 -5.06 29.20
C LEU A 60 -5.68 -6.41 29.63
N ILE A 61 -6.77 -6.80 28.99
CA ILE A 61 -7.33 -8.15 29.10
C ILE A 61 -6.84 -8.94 27.88
N THR A 62 -6.13 -10.04 28.09
CA THR A 62 -5.54 -10.80 26.97
C THR A 62 -5.29 -12.27 27.30
N ASN A 63 -4.78 -13.01 26.31
CA ASN A 63 -4.31 -14.39 26.38
C ASN A 63 -3.10 -14.56 25.44
N PRO A 64 -2.44 -15.72 25.37
CA PRO A 64 -1.30 -15.94 24.48
C PRO A 64 -1.59 -15.74 22.98
N SER A 65 -2.86 -15.75 22.55
CA SER A 65 -3.24 -15.48 21.15
C SER A 65 -3.29 -13.98 20.80
N GLY A 66 -3.21 -13.10 21.81
CA GLY A 66 -3.22 -11.66 21.64
C GLY A 66 -1.91 -11.13 21.06
N VAL A 67 -1.69 -11.33 19.77
CA VAL A 67 -0.50 -10.87 19.05
C VAL A 67 -0.86 -9.94 17.89
N ASP A 68 0.09 -9.10 17.48
CA ASP A 68 -0.01 -8.25 16.29
C ASP A 68 0.25 -9.05 14.99
N SER A 69 0.16 -8.39 13.83
CA SER A 69 0.44 -9.02 12.53
C SER A 69 1.88 -9.55 12.38
N ASN A 70 2.80 -9.17 13.26
CA ASN A 70 4.20 -9.61 13.30
C ASN A 70 4.46 -10.65 14.39
N PHE A 71 3.41 -11.23 14.98
CA PHE A 71 3.48 -12.15 16.12
C PHE A 71 4.13 -11.56 17.38
N LYS A 72 4.11 -10.23 17.54
CA LYS A 72 4.51 -9.56 18.78
C LYS A 72 3.33 -9.52 19.75
N SER A 73 3.58 -9.78 21.04
CA SER A 73 2.53 -9.74 22.06
C SER A 73 1.90 -8.35 22.15
N SER A 74 0.57 -8.31 22.28
CA SER A 74 -0.18 -7.07 22.54
C SER A 74 0.24 -6.42 23.85
N ILE A 75 0.77 -7.21 24.79
CA ILE A 75 1.35 -6.71 26.06
C ILE A 75 2.52 -5.78 25.74
N ASP A 76 3.49 -6.26 24.96
CA ASP A 76 4.68 -5.48 24.60
C ASP A 76 4.32 -4.26 23.77
N VAL A 77 3.44 -4.43 22.78
CA VAL A 77 3.00 -3.34 21.90
C VAL A 77 2.32 -2.21 22.67
N LEU A 78 1.47 -2.53 23.65
CA LEU A 78 0.83 -1.51 24.49
C LEU A 78 1.77 -0.93 25.54
N TYR A 79 2.66 -1.76 26.13
CA TYR A 79 3.62 -1.32 27.14
C TYR A 79 4.60 -0.27 26.58
N GLU A 80 5.04 -0.45 25.34
CA GLU A 80 5.97 0.49 24.68
C GLU A 80 5.37 1.87 24.41
N LYS A 81 4.03 1.97 24.26
CA LYS A 81 3.37 3.16 23.73
C LYS A 81 2.36 3.81 24.67
N THR A 82 2.02 3.15 25.77
CA THR A 82 0.99 3.61 26.72
C THR A 82 1.42 3.36 28.16
N ASN A 83 0.72 3.97 29.12
CA ASN A 83 0.93 3.69 30.54
C ASN A 83 0.16 2.41 30.95
N LEU A 84 0.66 1.26 30.51
CA LEU A 84 0.12 -0.06 30.83
C LEU A 84 0.44 -0.43 32.29
N THR A 85 -0.60 -0.60 33.11
CA THR A 85 -0.48 -0.75 34.58
C THR A 85 -1.01 -2.07 35.12
N THR A 86 -1.85 -2.77 34.37
CA THR A 86 -2.49 -4.01 34.86
C THR A 86 -2.76 -4.97 33.70
N LEU A 87 -2.56 -6.25 33.95
CA LEU A 87 -2.87 -7.34 33.04
C LEU A 87 -3.94 -8.23 33.65
N PHE A 88 -4.92 -8.62 32.84
CA PHE A 88 -6.00 -9.54 33.20
C PHE A 88 -5.96 -10.74 32.24
N ALA A 89 -5.87 -11.95 32.80
CA ALA A 89 -5.97 -13.19 32.04
C ALA A 89 -7.42 -13.60 31.83
N ALA A 90 -7.82 -13.90 30.60
CA ALA A 90 -9.20 -14.27 30.28
C ALA A 90 -9.57 -15.71 30.67
N GLU A 91 -8.64 -16.67 30.56
CA GLU A 91 -8.87 -18.09 30.87
C GLU A 91 -7.67 -18.70 31.62
N HIS A 92 -6.64 -19.09 30.85
CA HIS A 92 -5.35 -19.50 31.35
C HIS A 92 -4.49 -18.25 31.59
N GLY A 93 -3.58 -18.32 32.57
CA GLY A 93 -2.72 -17.21 32.95
C GLY A 93 -2.04 -16.53 31.75
N ILE A 94 -1.72 -15.25 31.95
CA ILE A 94 -0.95 -14.42 31.02
C ILE A 94 0.55 -14.56 31.29
#